data_AF-X0UHT7-F1
#
_entry.id   AF-X0UHT7-F1
#
_cell.length_a   1.000
_cell.length_b   1.000
_cell.length_c   1.000
_cell.angle_alpha   90.00
_cell.angle_beta   90.00
_cell.angle_gamma   90.00
#
_symmetry.space_group_name_H-M   'P 1'
#
loop_
_entity.id
_entity.type
_entity.pdbx_description
1 polymer ?
#
loop_
_entity_poly.entity_id
_entity_poly.type
_entity_poly.pdbx_seq_one_letter_code
_entity_poly.pdbx_strand_id
1 'polypeptide(L)'
;MSVLSVEEYETILKECAYKQFHECSDKELMVLAKEKSLCSHNIVRFLRWVKILVPPTRENEGGVVDFQMWQHVQMFIKALLSELLIVLLKSRQIGASWTIAVFCLWCALFKEGDTTLLFSKG
;
A
#
# COMPACT_ATOMS: atom_id res chain seq x y z
N MET A 1 5.53 26.18 15.72
CA MET A 1 4.89 25.24 14.77
C MET A 1 3.62 24.73 15.42
N SER A 2 2.44 25.18 14.98
CA SER A 2 1.17 24.65 15.49
C SER A 2 1.04 23.19 15.05
N VAL A 3 0.81 22.30 16.02
CA VAL A 3 0.51 20.90 15.73
C VAL A 3 -0.89 20.86 15.14
N LEU A 4 -1.01 20.45 13.87
CA LEU A 4 -2.31 20.22 13.23
C LEU A 4 -3.09 19.18 14.04
N SER A 5 -4.39 19.41 14.23
CA SER A 5 -5.25 18.38 14.80
C SER A 5 -5.35 17.18 13.85
N VAL A 6 -5.73 16.01 14.37
CA VAL A 6 -5.84 14.78 13.57
C VAL A 6 -6.89 14.92 12.47
N GLU A 7 -8.00 15.60 12.75
CA GLU A 7 -9.10 15.82 11.79
C GLU A 7 -8.69 16.76 10.67
N GLU A 8 -8.00 17.86 10.99
CA GLU A 8 -7.45 18.78 9.98
C GLU A 8 -6.43 18.08 9.08
N TYR A 9 -5.56 17.24 9.67
CA TYR A 9 -4.57 16.48 8.92
C TYR A 9 -5.22 15.53 7.91
N GLU A 10 -6.18 14.72 8.33
CA GLU A 10 -6.87 13.76 7.43
C GLU A 10 -7.75 14.48 6.39
N THR A 11 -8.28 15.67 6.71
CA THR A 11 -9.03 16.49 5.75
C THR A 11 -8.13 17.00 4.63
N ILE A 12 -7.02 17.64 4.97
CA ILE A 12 -6.04 18.13 3.99
C ILE A 12 -5.51 16.98 3.14
N LEU A 13 -5.21 15.85 3.78
CA LEU A 13 -4.68 14.67 3.11
C LEU A 13 -5.66 14.14 2.03
N LYS A 14 -6.96 14.11 2.32
CA LYS A 14 -7.98 13.69 1.34
C LYS A 14 -8.07 14.64 0.16
N GLU A 15 -7.93 15.93 0.39
CA GLU A 15 -8.00 16.94 -0.67
C GLU A 15 -6.77 16.90 -1.59
N CYS A 16 -5.57 16.67 -1.03
CA CYS A 16 -4.34 16.75 -1.80
C CYS A 16 -3.83 15.41 -2.36
N ALA A 17 -4.31 14.26 -1.88
CA ALA A 17 -3.80 12.93 -2.25
C ALA A 17 -3.74 12.65 -3.76
N TYR A 18 -4.65 13.25 -4.53
CA TYR A 18 -4.77 13.02 -5.98
C TYR A 18 -4.52 14.27 -6.83
N LYS A 19 -4.13 15.38 -6.20
CA LYS A 19 -3.75 16.61 -6.93
C LYS A 19 -2.41 16.41 -7.62
N GLN A 20 -2.18 17.12 -8.71
CA GLN A 20 -0.84 17.16 -9.29
C GLN A 20 0.10 17.96 -8.38
N PHE A 21 1.37 17.58 -8.31
CA PHE A 21 2.33 18.22 -7.40
C PHE A 21 2.44 19.74 -7.56
N HIS A 22 2.23 20.26 -8.77
CA HIS A 22 2.30 21.69 -9.06
C HIS A 22 1.06 22.48 -8.59
N GLU A 23 -0.03 21.79 -8.26
CA GLU A 23 -1.28 22.36 -7.74
C GLU A 23 -1.32 22.38 -6.21
N CYS A 24 -0.36 21.72 -5.56
CA CYS A 24 -0.28 21.61 -4.12
C CYS A 24 0.43 22.82 -3.50
N SER A 25 -0.19 23.39 -2.47
CA SER A 25 0.43 24.37 -1.57
C SER A 25 1.55 23.76 -0.73
N ASP A 26 2.44 24.59 -0.21
CA ASP A 26 3.53 24.16 0.69
C ASP A 26 3.01 23.35 1.89
N LYS A 27 1.84 23.72 2.43
CA LYS A 27 1.20 23.00 3.53
C LYS A 27 0.76 21.59 3.12
N GLU A 28 0.19 21.43 1.94
CA GLU A 28 -0.21 20.13 1.40
C GLU A 28 1.02 19.26 1.09
N LEU A 29 2.09 19.84 0.54
CA LEU A 29 3.35 19.15 0.32
C LEU A 29 3.97 18.64 1.63
N MET A 30 3.93 19.44 2.71
CA MET A 30 4.37 18.99 4.03
C MET A 30 3.51 17.83 4.57
N VAL A 31 2.20 17.87 4.37
CA VAL A 31 1.27 16.80 4.77
C VAL A 31 1.55 15.51 3.99
N LEU A 32 1.75 15.60 2.68
CA LEU A 32 2.10 14.47 1.81
C LEU A 32 3.47 13.89 2.15
N ALA A 33 4.47 14.73 2.40
CA ALA A 33 5.79 14.28 2.83
C ALA A 33 5.73 13.54 4.18
N LYS A 34 4.93 14.06 5.12
CA LYS A 34 4.67 13.40 6.40
C LYS A 34 3.94 12.06 6.19
N GLU A 35 2.90 11.99 5.37
CA GLU A 35 2.20 10.72 5.09
C GLU A 35 3.13 9.72 4.43
N LYS A 36 3.95 10.15 3.47
CA LYS A 36 4.97 9.30 2.82
C LYS A 36 5.94 8.71 3.85
N SER A 37 6.38 9.51 4.82
CA SER A 37 7.22 9.06 5.93
C SER A 37 6.49 8.07 6.87
N LEU A 38 5.19 8.25 7.11
CA LEU A 38 4.41 7.27 7.88
C LEU A 38 4.28 5.94 7.13
N CYS A 39 4.02 6.00 5.82
CA CYS A 39 3.94 4.83 4.95
C CYS A 39 5.26 4.05 4.91
N SER A 40 6.42 4.71 4.98
CA SER A 40 7.72 4.02 4.96
C SER A 40 7.98 3.16 6.18
N HIS A 41 7.34 3.45 7.32
CA HIS A 41 7.52 2.70 8.58
C HIS A 41 6.35 1.78 8.90
N ASN A 42 5.19 2.02 8.29
CA ASN A 42 3.96 1.29 8.58
C ASN A 42 3.29 0.84 7.28
N ILE A 43 3.47 -0.44 6.94
CA ILE A 43 2.87 -1.00 5.74
C ILE A 43 1.34 -0.94 5.77
N VAL A 44 0.69 -1.06 6.94
CA VAL A 44 -0.78 -0.97 7.04
C VAL A 44 -1.26 0.42 6.63
N ARG A 45 -0.51 1.47 6.97
CA ARG A 45 -0.78 2.84 6.50
C ARG A 45 -0.60 2.95 4.99
N PHE A 46 0.47 2.35 4.45
CA PHE A 46 0.70 2.28 3.00
C PHE A 46 -0.43 1.56 2.24
N LEU A 47 -0.97 0.47 2.77
CA LEU A 47 -2.02 -0.32 2.13
C LEU A 47 -3.33 0.46 1.89
N ARG A 48 -3.60 1.52 2.67
CA ARG A 48 -4.73 2.44 2.43
C ARG A 48 -4.69 3.08 1.03
N TRP A 49 -3.50 3.21 0.47
CA TRP A 49 -3.24 3.86 -0.82
C TRP A 49 -3.18 2.85 -1.97
N VAL A 50 -3.15 1.56 -1.67
CA VAL A 50 -3.01 0.50 -2.67
C VAL A 50 -4.37 0.19 -3.27
N LYS A 51 -4.41 0.25 -4.60
CA LYS A 51 -5.58 -0.13 -5.40
C LYS A 51 -5.26 -1.36 -6.24
N ILE A 52 -6.26 -2.21 -6.43
CA ILE A 52 -6.19 -3.40 -7.28
C ILE A 52 -7.12 -3.20 -8.48
N LEU A 53 -6.59 -3.41 -9.67
CA LEU A 53 -7.39 -3.47 -10.89
C LEU A 53 -7.93 -4.90 -11.06
N VAL A 54 -9.22 -5.06 -10.83
CA VAL A 54 -9.92 -6.32 -11.03
C VAL A 54 -10.46 -6.34 -12.47
N PRO A 55 -10.12 -7.36 -13.28
CA PRO A 55 -10.65 -7.46 -14.63
C PRO A 55 -12.16 -7.76 -14.61
N PRO A 56 -12.90 -7.33 -15.65
CA PRO A 56 -14.31 -7.69 -15.80
C PRO A 56 -14.47 -9.21 -15.94
N THR A 57 -15.54 -9.73 -15.34
CA THR A 57 -15.97 -11.13 -15.45
C THR A 57 -17.45 -11.17 -15.85
N ARG A 58 -18.01 -12.36 -16.07
CA ARG A 58 -19.46 -12.49 -16.38
C ARG A 58 -20.35 -12.02 -15.23
N GLU A 59 -19.84 -12.00 -14.00
CA GLU A 59 -20.59 -11.70 -12.78
C GLU A 59 -20.25 -10.33 -12.17
N ASN A 60 -19.20 -9.67 -12.67
CA ASN A 60 -18.70 -8.42 -12.12
C ASN A 60 -18.13 -7.54 -13.25
N GLU A 61 -18.53 -6.27 -13.30
CA GLU A 61 -18.06 -5.29 -14.29
C GLU A 61 -16.55 -4.99 -14.19
N GLY A 62 -15.88 -5.47 -13.13
CA GLY A 62 -14.48 -5.19 -12.85
C GLY A 62 -14.29 -3.75 -12.35
N GLY A 63 -13.03 -3.33 -12.28
CA GLY A 63 -12.68 -1.96 -11.91
C GLY A 63 -11.59 -1.87 -10.85
N VAL A 64 -11.37 -0.65 -10.38
CA VAL A 64 -10.36 -0.33 -9.38
C VAL A 64 -10.98 -0.47 -7.99
N VAL A 65 -10.44 -1.36 -7.17
CA VAL A 65 -10.92 -1.61 -5.81
C VAL A 65 -9.81 -1.39 -4.79
N ASP A 66 -10.18 -1.11 -3.54
CA ASP A 66 -9.23 -1.03 -2.44
C ASP A 66 -8.64 -2.40 -2.10
N PHE A 67 -7.36 -2.42 -1.76
CA PHE A 67 -6.72 -3.61 -1.23
C PHE A 67 -7.38 -4.03 0.09
N GLN A 68 -7.99 -5.22 0.10
CA GLN A 68 -8.75 -5.72 1.24
C GLN A 68 -7.85 -6.41 2.27
N MET A 69 -7.90 -5.94 3.51
CA MET A 69 -7.15 -6.50 4.63
C MET A 69 -7.88 -7.68 5.29
N TRP A 70 -8.11 -8.74 4.53
CA TRP A 70 -8.66 -9.99 5.06
C TRP A 70 -7.75 -10.60 6.13
N GLN A 71 -8.32 -11.42 7.02
CA GLN A 71 -7.59 -12.00 8.15
C GLN A 71 -6.34 -12.77 7.70
N HIS A 72 -6.42 -13.58 6.64
CA HIS A 72 -5.26 -14.32 6.12
C HIS A 72 -4.20 -13.40 5.50
N VAL A 73 -4.60 -12.28 4.90
CA VAL A 73 -3.67 -11.27 4.36
C VAL A 73 -2.92 -10.59 5.51
N GLN A 74 -3.61 -10.25 6.60
CA GLN A 74 -2.97 -9.69 7.80
C GLN A 74 -1.93 -10.66 8.39
N MET A 75 -2.27 -11.95 8.48
CA MET A 75 -1.33 -12.99 8.91
C MET A 75 -0.12 -13.10 7.98
N PHE A 76 -0.35 -13.04 6.67
CA PHE A 76 0.73 -13.15 5.69
C PHE A 76 1.65 -11.92 5.73
N ILE A 77 1.10 -10.70 5.83
CA ILE A 77 1.89 -9.48 5.97
C ILE A 77 2.69 -9.50 7.27
N LYS A 78 2.09 -9.96 8.37
CA LYS A 78 2.82 -10.12 9.64
C LYS A 78 4.03 -11.03 9.45
N ALA A 79 3.86 -12.18 8.79
CA ALA A 79 4.97 -13.09 8.50
C ALA A 79 6.04 -12.42 7.60
N LEU A 80 5.63 -11.71 6.55
CA LEU A 80 6.55 -10.96 5.66
C LEU A 80 7.39 -9.90 6.38
N LEU A 81 6.88 -9.36 7.50
CA LEU A 81 7.60 -8.38 8.31
C LEU A 81 8.49 -9.01 9.38
N SER A 82 8.15 -10.20 9.88
CA SER A 82 8.87 -10.82 11.01
C SER A 82 9.89 -11.88 10.59
N GLU A 83 9.69 -12.51 9.43
CA GLU A 83 10.48 -13.66 9.01
C GLU A 83 11.35 -13.34 7.78
N LEU A 84 12.58 -13.86 7.78
CA LEU A 84 13.49 -13.76 6.63
C LEU A 84 13.15 -14.77 5.52
N LEU A 85 12.59 -15.93 5.88
CA LEU A 85 12.27 -17.02 4.96
C LEU A 85 10.88 -17.57 5.25
N ILE A 86 10.02 -17.55 4.23
CA ILE A 86 8.61 -17.94 4.35
C ILE A 86 8.29 -18.97 3.28
N VAL A 87 7.70 -20.08 3.71
CA VAL A 87 7.09 -21.07 2.82
C VAL A 87 5.58 -20.99 2.99
N LEU A 88 4.89 -20.55 1.93
CA LEU A 88 3.44 -20.37 1.95
C LEU A 88 2.73 -21.56 1.28
N LEU A 89 2.04 -22.37 2.09
CA LEU A 89 1.05 -23.33 1.59
C LEU A 89 -0.30 -22.61 1.47
N LYS A 90 -0.86 -22.54 0.26
CA LYS A 90 -2.06 -21.76 -0.02
C LYS A 90 -3.02 -22.44 -0.99
N SER A 91 -4.30 -22.10 -0.87
CA SER A 91 -5.33 -22.40 -1.87
C SER A 91 -5.30 -21.41 -3.04
N ARG A 92 -6.04 -21.71 -4.12
CA ARG A 92 -6.16 -20.80 -5.27
C ARG A 92 -7.00 -19.57 -4.89
N GLN A 93 -6.77 -18.45 -5.59
CA GLN A 93 -7.59 -17.23 -5.53
C GLN A 93 -7.65 -16.49 -4.17
N ILE A 94 -6.67 -16.67 -3.30
CA ILE A 94 -6.61 -15.95 -2.00
C ILE A 94 -5.95 -14.57 -2.04
N GLY A 95 -5.55 -14.08 -3.22
CA GLY A 95 -4.84 -12.80 -3.35
C GLY A 95 -3.36 -12.83 -2.95
N ALA A 96 -2.72 -14.00 -2.92
CA ALA A 96 -1.31 -14.15 -2.52
C ALA A 96 -0.36 -13.34 -3.42
N SER A 97 -0.54 -13.41 -4.74
CA SER A 97 0.28 -12.66 -5.70
C SER A 97 0.14 -11.15 -5.54
N TRP A 98 -1.08 -10.66 -5.29
CA TRP A 98 -1.31 -9.24 -5.00
C TRP A 98 -0.60 -8.82 -3.71
N THR A 99 -0.72 -9.62 -2.65
CA THR A 99 -0.06 -9.32 -1.37
C THR A 99 1.46 -9.23 -1.51
N ILE A 100 2.08 -10.18 -2.24
CA ILE A 100 3.52 -10.16 -2.51
C ILE A 100 3.89 -8.94 -3.37
N ALA A 101 3.17 -8.67 -4.45
CA ALA A 101 3.45 -7.53 -5.32
C ALA A 101 3.40 -6.19 -4.56
N VAL A 102 2.43 -6.04 -3.66
CA VAL A 102 2.29 -4.85 -2.83
C VAL A 102 3.43 -4.72 -1.81
N PHE A 103 3.85 -5.83 -1.20
CA PHE A 103 5.01 -5.84 -0.31
C PHE A 103 6.30 -5.49 -1.06
N CYS A 104 6.51 -6.08 -2.24
CA CYS A 104 7.64 -5.75 -3.12
C CYS A 104 7.64 -4.27 -3.52
N LEU A 105 6.48 -3.71 -3.87
CA LEU A 105 6.35 -2.29 -4.18
C LEU A 105 6.71 -1.42 -2.97
N TRP A 106 6.25 -1.79 -1.78
CA TRP A 106 6.59 -1.07 -0.54
C TRP A 106 8.11 -1.10 -0.27
N CYS A 107 8.77 -2.25 -0.43
CA CYS A 107 10.22 -2.36 -0.33
C CYS A 107 10.92 -1.46 -1.37
N ALA A 108 10.51 -1.54 -2.64
CA ALA A 108 11.11 -0.75 -3.72
C ALA A 108 10.93 0.77 -3.53
N LEU A 109 9.84 1.22 -2.91
CA LEU A 109 9.57 2.64 -2.66
C LEU A 109 10.31 3.20 -1.45
N PHE A 110 10.56 2.40 -0.42
CA PHE A 110 10.94 2.90 0.90
C PHE A 110 12.23 2.31 1.47
N LYS A 111 12.76 1.23 0.91
CA LYS A 111 14.02 0.62 1.35
C LYS A 111 15.12 0.94 0.36
N GLU A 112 15.91 1.95 0.71
CA GLU A 112 17.05 2.37 -0.10
C GLU A 112 18.08 1.25 -0.19
N GLY A 113 18.54 0.95 -1.41
CA GLY A 113 19.51 -0.12 -1.69
C GLY A 113 18.94 -1.54 -1.64
N ASP A 114 17.64 -1.73 -1.39
CA ASP A 114 17.02 -3.05 -1.38
C ASP A 114 16.81 -3.58 -2.81
N THR A 115 17.20 -4.83 -3.05
CA THR A 115 17.06 -5.49 -4.36
C THR A 115 15.95 -6.52 -4.29
N THR A 116 14.78 -6.17 -4.84
CA THR A 116 13.62 -7.05 -4.86
C THR A 116 13.52 -7.80 -6.18
N LEU A 117 13.54 -9.13 -6.13
CA LEU A 117 13.44 -10.01 -7.30
C LEU A 117 12.20 -10.90 -7.20
N LEU A 118 11.46 -11.03 -8.30
CA LEU A 118 10.28 -11.88 -8.42
C LEU A 118 10.56 -12.96 -9.46
N PHE A 119 10.60 -14.21 -9.02
CA PHE A 119 10.75 -15.37 -9.88
C PHE A 119 9.45 -16.13 -9.96
N SER A 120 9.09 -16.58 -11.16
CA SER A 120 7.92 -17.42 -11.38
C SER A 120 8.25 -18.49 -12.42
N LYS A 121 7.68 -19.68 -12.23
CA LYS A 121 7.60 -20.72 -13.24
C LYS A 121 6.12 -20.89 -13.53
N GLY A 122 5.72 -20.48 -14.74
CA GLY A 122 4.33 -20.48 -15.21
C GLY A 122 3.65 -21.84 -15.09
#